data_AF-A0A379QUV6-F1
#
_entry.id   AF-A0A379QUV6-F1
#
_cell.length_a   1.000
_cell.length_b   1.000
_cell.length_c   1.000
_cell.angle_alpha   90.00
_cell.angle_beta   90.00
_cell.angle_gamma   90.00
#
_symmetry.space_group_name_H-M   'P 1'
#
loop_
_entity.id
_entity.type
_entity.pdbx_description
1 polymer ?
#
loop_
_entity_poly.entity_id
_entity_poly.type
_entity_poly.pdbx_seq_one_letter_code
_entity_poly.pdbx_strand_id
1 'polypeptide(L)'
;MRICSNEPCIVVLTEKDTWLRVNGKEPISLKANHMAILACENNVIDISSLNSVLVIQVSRNNIKDYLQFLNKDLSHLPVWQRNADPLLTATCLTPDIFRVAARYSAMETQDEIIIERTRALLFTVLSRFLDHKKFISLLMHMLRSRISDSVYHIIQSDIHKDWNLSAVASCLCLSPSLLKKKLKNENTSYSQIITTCRMRYAVNQLLMDGKNISQVSQLCGYNSTSYFISVFKEFYGMTPLHYVSQHRERSAA
;
A
#
# COMPACT_ATOMS: atom_id res chain seq x y z
N MET A 1 4.23 -8.62 16.83
CA MET A 1 4.99 -8.55 15.56
C MET A 1 4.14 -7.86 14.50
N ARG A 2 4.72 -7.15 13.53
CA ARG A 2 3.94 -6.39 12.54
C ARG A 2 3.97 -7.08 11.17
N ILE A 3 2.82 -7.14 10.50
CA ILE A 3 2.73 -7.57 9.10
C ILE A 3 2.85 -6.32 8.21
N CYS A 4 3.78 -6.36 7.26
CA CYS A 4 3.95 -5.33 6.24
C CYS A 4 3.61 -5.94 4.88
N SER A 5 2.77 -5.25 4.10
CA SER A 5 2.42 -5.64 2.73
C SER A 5 2.31 -4.39 1.88
N ASN A 6 2.84 -4.45 0.66
CA ASN A 6 2.65 -3.42 -0.35
C ASN A 6 1.33 -3.59 -1.12
N GLU A 7 0.67 -4.74 -0.95
CA GLU A 7 -0.60 -5.05 -1.59
C GLU A 7 -1.80 -4.63 -0.72
N PRO A 8 -2.94 -4.26 -1.34
CA PRO A 8 -4.11 -3.74 -0.63
C PRO A 8 -4.75 -4.74 0.33
N CYS A 9 -4.60 -6.03 0.03
CA CYS A 9 -5.28 -7.11 0.73
C CYS A 9 -4.27 -8.19 1.13
N ILE A 10 -4.40 -8.67 2.37
CA ILE A 10 -3.80 -9.92 2.79
C ILE A 10 -4.87 -10.87 3.28
N VAL A 11 -4.63 -12.16 3.09
CA VAL A 11 -5.35 -13.22 3.80
C VAL A 11 -4.33 -13.95 4.66
N VAL A 12 -4.64 -14.15 5.93
CA VAL A 12 -3.80 -14.89 6.86
C VAL A 12 -4.50 -16.17 7.28
N LEU A 13 -3.76 -17.26 7.45
CA LEU A 13 -4.22 -18.53 8.01
C LEU A 13 -3.39 -18.85 9.25
N THR A 14 -4.05 -19.09 10.37
CA THR A 14 -3.42 -19.46 11.64
C THR A 14 -3.24 -20.97 11.77
N GLU A 15 -2.02 -21.43 12.02
CA GLU A 15 -1.72 -22.84 12.33
C GLU A 15 -1.89 -23.15 13.83
N LYS A 16 -1.84 -22.12 14.68
CA LYS A 16 -2.06 -22.18 16.13
C LYS A 16 -2.94 -21.02 16.57
N ASP A 17 -3.50 -21.11 17.76
CA ASP A 17 -4.26 -20.01 18.37
C ASP A 17 -3.39 -18.75 18.45
N THR A 18 -3.85 -17.70 17.77
CA THR A 18 -3.09 -16.48 17.49
C THR A 18 -4.03 -15.29 17.61
N TRP A 19 -3.57 -14.17 18.14
CA TRP A 19 -4.35 -12.94 18.11
C TRP A 19 -3.84 -11.99 17.02
N LEU A 20 -4.77 -11.26 16.41
CA LEU A 20 -4.52 -10.18 15.46
C LEU A 20 -5.05 -8.87 16.02
N ARG A 21 -4.37 -7.77 15.71
CA ARG A 21 -4.79 -6.43 16.09
C ARG A 21 -4.66 -5.51 14.89
N VAL A 22 -5.69 -4.70 14.64
CA VAL A 22 -5.70 -3.71 13.57
C VAL A 22 -5.75 -2.31 14.18
N ASN A 23 -4.84 -1.43 13.78
CA ASN A 23 -4.76 -0.03 14.20
C ASN A 23 -4.74 0.18 15.72
N GLY A 24 -4.10 -0.73 16.46
CA GLY A 24 -3.99 -0.61 17.92
C GLY A 24 -5.30 -0.88 18.69
N LYS A 25 -6.37 -1.32 18.03
CA LYS A 25 -7.66 -1.66 18.66
C LYS A 25 -7.59 -2.94 19.49
N GLU A 26 -8.73 -3.41 20.01
CA GLU A 26 -8.79 -4.67 20.74
C GLU A 26 -8.35 -5.86 19.88
N PRO A 27 -7.58 -6.81 20.45
CA PRO A 27 -7.10 -7.97 19.72
C PRO A 27 -8.24 -8.95 19.43
N ILE A 28 -8.28 -9.46 18.21
CA ILE A 28 -9.20 -10.51 17.76
C ILE A 28 -8.46 -11.84 17.84
N SER A 29 -9.01 -12.78 18.61
CA SER A 29 -8.46 -14.12 18.74
C SER A 29 -8.91 -15.00 17.58
N LEU A 30 -7.95 -15.61 16.89
CA LEU A 30 -8.17 -16.61 15.85
C LEU A 30 -7.67 -17.97 16.37
N LYS A 31 -8.55 -18.97 16.30
CA LYS A 31 -8.16 -20.36 16.60
C LYS A 31 -7.26 -20.91 15.49
N ALA A 32 -6.60 -22.04 15.74
CA ALA A 32 -6.00 -22.82 14.66
C ALA A 32 -7.01 -23.09 13.51
N ASN A 33 -6.49 -23.15 12.28
CA ASN A 33 -7.25 -23.33 11.04
C ASN A 33 -8.32 -22.24 10.78
N HIS A 34 -8.11 -21.02 11.27
CA HIS A 34 -8.94 -19.88 10.91
C HIS A 34 -8.20 -18.95 9.97
N MET A 35 -8.96 -18.33 9.07
CA MET A 35 -8.49 -17.32 8.16
C MET A 35 -9.04 -15.96 8.53
N ALA A 36 -8.28 -14.94 8.16
CA ALA A 36 -8.67 -13.54 8.26
C ALA A 36 -8.26 -12.83 6.96
N ILE A 37 -9.21 -12.15 6.31
CA ILE A 37 -8.94 -11.25 5.19
C ILE A 37 -8.90 -9.81 5.70
N LEU A 38 -7.83 -9.08 5.41
CA LEU A 38 -7.57 -7.75 5.96
C LEU A 38 -7.19 -6.74 4.87
N ALA A 39 -7.69 -5.52 4.98
CA ALA A 39 -7.15 -4.40 4.22
C ALA A 39 -5.84 -3.93 4.87
N CYS A 40 -4.73 -3.94 4.14
CA CYS A 40 -3.42 -3.52 4.65
C CYS A 40 -3.15 -2.05 4.42
N GLU A 41 -3.67 -1.54 3.32
CA GLU A 41 -3.43 -0.20 2.84
C GLU A 41 -3.90 0.85 3.89
N ASN A 42 -2.94 1.41 4.64
CA ASN A 42 -3.09 2.36 5.78
C ASN A 42 -3.46 1.77 7.14
N ASN A 43 -3.44 0.44 7.28
CA ASN A 43 -3.70 -0.22 8.54
C ASN A 43 -2.43 -0.82 9.14
N VAL A 44 -2.24 -0.59 10.43
CA VAL A 44 -1.19 -1.28 11.21
C VAL A 44 -1.75 -2.62 11.67
N ILE A 45 -1.16 -3.71 11.19
CA ILE A 45 -1.59 -5.07 11.53
C ILE A 45 -0.52 -5.71 12.42
N ASP A 46 -0.87 -5.89 13.69
CA ASP A 46 -0.02 -6.57 14.66
C ASP A 46 -0.54 -7.98 14.96
N ILE A 47 0.38 -8.91 15.16
CA ILE A 47 0.11 -10.33 15.41
C ILE A 47 0.97 -10.87 16.56
N SER A 48 0.44 -11.85 17.29
CA SER A 48 1.14 -12.49 18.40
C SER A 48 2.38 -13.27 17.97
N SER A 49 2.30 -13.99 16.85
CA SER A 49 3.36 -14.86 16.34
C SER A 49 3.29 -14.95 14.82
N LEU A 50 4.39 -14.58 14.13
CA LEU A 50 4.51 -14.72 12.68
C LEU A 50 4.79 -16.17 12.25
N ASN A 51 5.48 -16.95 13.08
CA ASN A 51 5.90 -18.32 12.73
C ASN A 51 4.73 -19.32 12.70
N SER A 52 3.56 -18.93 13.18
CA SER A 52 2.36 -19.76 13.23
C SER A 52 1.30 -19.32 12.22
N VAL A 53 1.68 -18.52 11.22
CA VAL A 53 0.75 -17.93 10.27
C VAL A 53 1.29 -18.00 8.85
N LEU A 54 0.42 -18.44 7.94
CA LEU A 54 0.65 -18.35 6.50
C LEU A 54 -0.02 -17.08 5.99
N VAL A 55 0.65 -16.37 5.08
CA VAL A 55 0.16 -15.10 4.52
C VAL A 55 0.06 -15.21 3.01
N ILE A 56 -1.10 -14.82 2.49
CA ILE A 56 -1.36 -14.59 1.07
C ILE A 56 -1.45 -13.09 0.84
N GLN A 57 -0.76 -12.59 -0.18
CA GLN A 57 -0.89 -11.22 -0.64
C GLN A 57 -1.78 -11.20 -1.89
N VAL A 58 -2.79 -10.32 -1.90
CA VAL A 58 -3.74 -10.22 -3.02
C VAL A 58 -3.64 -8.83 -3.62
N SER A 59 -3.17 -8.79 -4.86
CA SER A 59 -2.96 -7.52 -5.56
C SER A 59 -4.25 -6.85 -6.01
N ARG A 60 -4.17 -5.54 -6.26
CA ARG A 60 -5.29 -4.74 -6.76
C ARG A 60 -5.91 -5.33 -8.04
N ASN A 61 -5.09 -5.85 -8.95
CA ASN A 61 -5.56 -6.48 -10.18
C ASN A 61 -6.30 -7.78 -9.89
N ASN A 62 -5.77 -8.64 -9.04
CA ASN A 62 -6.47 -9.87 -8.64
C ASN A 62 -7.82 -9.61 -7.97
N ILE A 63 -7.95 -8.55 -7.16
CA ILE A 63 -9.24 -8.16 -6.58
C ILE A 63 -10.23 -7.71 -7.68
N LYS A 64 -9.77 -6.92 -8.66
CA LYS A 64 -10.61 -6.49 -9.80
C LYS A 64 -11.05 -7.70 -10.63
N ASP A 65 -10.11 -8.57 -11.00
CA ASP A 65 -10.39 -9.78 -11.77
C ASP A 65 -11.39 -10.68 -11.03
N TYR A 66 -11.26 -10.81 -9.71
CA TYR A 66 -12.19 -11.59 -8.89
C TYR A 66 -13.59 -10.99 -8.87
N LEU A 67 -13.71 -9.67 -8.70
CA LEU A 67 -15.00 -8.99 -8.73
C LEU A 67 -15.67 -9.09 -10.10
N GLN A 68 -14.89 -9.00 -11.18
CA GLN A 68 -15.35 -9.22 -12.54
C GLN A 68 -15.80 -10.67 -12.75
N PHE A 69 -15.03 -11.64 -12.26
CA PHE A 69 -15.37 -13.07 -12.30
C PHE A 69 -16.69 -13.37 -11.59
N LEU A 70 -16.95 -12.74 -10.44
CA LEU A 70 -18.23 -12.90 -9.72
C LEU A 70 -19.43 -12.38 -10.51
N ASN A 71 -19.22 -11.46 -11.47
CA ASN A 71 -20.23 -10.89 -12.34
C ASN A 71 -21.51 -10.44 -11.59
N LYS A 72 -21.32 -9.82 -10.41
CA LYS A 72 -22.42 -9.35 -9.56
C LYS A 72 -22.74 -7.88 -9.84
N ASP A 73 -24.00 -7.51 -9.64
CA ASP A 73 -24.37 -6.11 -9.57
C ASP A 73 -23.78 -5.47 -8.30
N LEU A 74 -22.90 -4.50 -8.49
CA LEU A 74 -22.18 -3.79 -7.42
C LEU A 74 -22.84 -2.45 -7.05
N SER A 75 -23.89 -2.04 -7.76
CA SER A 75 -24.51 -0.71 -7.63
C SER A 75 -25.20 -0.49 -6.28
N HIS A 76 -25.77 -1.55 -5.71
CA HIS A 76 -26.56 -1.50 -4.47
C HIS A 76 -25.81 -2.01 -3.22
N LEU A 77 -24.49 -2.09 -3.28
CA LEU A 77 -23.71 -2.62 -2.16
C LEU A 77 -23.62 -1.62 -1.00
N PRO A 78 -23.76 -2.09 0.26
CA PRO A 78 -23.56 -1.23 1.41
C PRO A 78 -22.11 -0.75 1.44
N VAL A 79 -21.93 0.55 1.69
CA VAL A 79 -20.61 1.16 1.83
C VAL A 79 -19.92 0.60 3.07
N TRP A 80 -18.69 0.10 2.91
CA TRP A 80 -17.84 -0.22 4.06
C TRP A 80 -17.65 1.01 4.94
N GLN A 81 -18.11 0.93 6.19
CA GLN A 81 -18.03 2.01 7.16
C GLN A 81 -16.57 2.24 7.55
N ARG A 82 -16.15 3.51 7.58
CA ARG A 82 -14.74 3.86 7.85
C ARG A 82 -14.25 3.45 9.25
N ASN A 83 -15.15 3.41 10.23
CA ASN A 83 -14.79 3.06 11.60
C ASN A 83 -14.77 1.55 11.85
N ALA A 84 -15.36 0.77 10.93
CA ALA A 84 -15.39 -0.68 11.04
C ALA A 84 -14.01 -1.27 10.81
N ASP A 85 -13.66 -2.30 11.57
CA ASP A 85 -12.40 -3.02 11.41
C ASP A 85 -12.37 -3.68 10.05
N PRO A 86 -11.44 -3.33 9.14
CA PRO A 86 -11.43 -3.78 7.75
C PRO A 86 -10.93 -5.23 7.65
N LEU A 87 -11.62 -6.12 8.34
CA LEU A 87 -11.28 -7.51 8.59
C LEU A 87 -12.56 -8.35 8.58
N LEU A 88 -12.49 -9.52 7.95
CA LEU A 88 -13.47 -10.60 8.08
C LEU A 88 -12.74 -11.90 8.39
N THR A 89 -13.36 -12.77 9.17
CA THR A 89 -12.79 -14.06 9.60
C THR A 89 -13.63 -15.22 9.11
N ALA A 90 -12.99 -16.31 8.71
CA ALA A 90 -13.67 -17.52 8.24
C ALA A 90 -12.88 -18.77 8.63
N THR A 91 -13.55 -19.91 8.78
CA THR A 91 -12.86 -21.18 8.99
C THR A 91 -12.17 -21.65 7.70
N CYS A 92 -10.92 -22.10 7.82
CA CYS A 92 -10.20 -22.76 6.73
C CYS A 92 -10.56 -24.23 6.68
N LEU A 93 -11.14 -24.67 5.56
CA LEU A 93 -11.45 -26.08 5.33
C LEU A 93 -10.37 -26.79 4.51
N THR A 94 -9.52 -26.02 3.82
CA THR A 94 -8.51 -26.50 2.88
C THR A 94 -7.15 -25.84 3.13
N PRO A 95 -6.52 -26.09 4.30
CA PRO A 95 -5.26 -25.46 4.68
C PRO A 95 -4.10 -25.77 3.70
N ASP A 96 -4.13 -26.93 3.04
CA ASP A 96 -3.12 -27.28 2.03
C ASP A 96 -3.23 -26.41 0.78
N ILE A 97 -4.45 -26.14 0.31
CA ILE A 97 -4.69 -25.20 -0.80
C ILE A 97 -4.20 -23.80 -0.41
N PHE A 98 -4.50 -23.37 0.82
CA PHE A 98 -4.02 -22.09 1.32
C PHE A 98 -2.49 -22.04 1.35
N ARG A 99 -1.81 -23.10 1.79
CA ARG A 99 -0.35 -23.18 1.83
C ARG A 99 0.27 -23.07 0.44
N VAL A 100 -0.33 -23.71 -0.56
CA VAL A 100 0.09 -23.56 -1.95
C VAL A 100 -0.16 -22.13 -2.44
N ALA A 101 -1.35 -21.57 -2.20
CA ALA A 101 -1.68 -20.20 -2.57
C ALA A 101 -0.72 -19.17 -1.96
N ALA A 102 -0.36 -19.32 -0.68
CA ALA A 102 0.59 -18.47 0.02
C ALA A 102 1.96 -18.46 -0.67
N ARG A 103 2.49 -19.64 -1.01
CA ARG A 103 3.76 -19.77 -1.73
C ARG A 103 3.73 -19.06 -3.08
N TYR A 104 2.71 -19.33 -3.89
CA TYR A 104 2.58 -18.74 -5.23
C TYR A 104 2.37 -17.22 -5.16
N SER A 105 1.58 -16.72 -4.19
CA SER A 105 1.33 -15.28 -4.04
C SER A 105 2.57 -14.47 -3.66
N ALA A 106 3.59 -15.12 -3.09
CA ALA A 106 4.84 -14.47 -2.71
C ALA A 106 5.92 -14.52 -3.81
N MET A 107 5.66 -15.23 -4.92
CA MET A 107 6.60 -15.37 -6.03
C MET A 107 6.41 -14.23 -7.03
N GLU A 108 7.49 -13.49 -7.32
CA GLU A 108 7.55 -12.59 -8.48
C GLU A 108 7.92 -13.42 -9.71
N THR A 109 7.03 -13.42 -10.72
CA THR A 109 7.22 -14.20 -11.95
C THR A 109 6.57 -13.50 -13.14
N GLN A 110 7.10 -13.76 -14.34
CA GLN A 110 6.51 -13.35 -15.61
C GLN A 110 5.88 -14.54 -16.37
N ASP A 111 5.95 -15.75 -15.80
CA ASP A 111 5.37 -16.95 -16.40
C ASP A 111 3.83 -16.93 -16.27
N GLU A 112 3.17 -16.87 -17.42
CA GLU A 112 1.70 -16.80 -17.56
C GLU A 112 1.00 -18.00 -16.88
N ILE A 113 1.57 -19.20 -16.95
CA ILE A 113 0.98 -20.40 -16.33
C ILE A 113 0.98 -20.26 -14.81
N ILE A 114 2.07 -19.73 -14.24
CA ILE A 114 2.17 -19.51 -12.79
C ILE A 114 1.22 -18.39 -12.37
N ILE A 115 1.08 -17.33 -13.17
CA ILE A 115 0.15 -16.22 -12.92
C ILE A 115 -1.30 -16.72 -12.88
N GLU A 116 -1.74 -17.48 -13.88
CA GLU A 116 -3.11 -18.01 -13.93
C GLU A 116 -3.37 -19.04 -12.82
N ARG A 117 -2.38 -19.89 -12.51
CA ARG A 117 -2.47 -20.81 -11.37
C ARG A 117 -2.62 -20.04 -10.05
N THR A 118 -1.85 -18.98 -9.87
CA THR A 118 -1.92 -18.12 -8.68
C THR A 118 -3.30 -17.49 -8.59
N ARG A 119 -3.82 -16.92 -9.69
CA ARG A 119 -5.16 -16.34 -9.75
C ARG A 119 -6.24 -17.34 -9.34
N ALA A 120 -6.23 -18.56 -9.89
CA ALA A 120 -7.21 -19.59 -9.54
C ALA A 120 -7.16 -19.99 -8.05
N LEU A 121 -5.95 -20.11 -7.48
CA LEU A 121 -5.76 -20.38 -6.05
C LEU A 121 -6.27 -19.23 -5.18
N LEU A 122 -5.97 -17.97 -5.56
CA LEU A 122 -6.47 -16.79 -4.87
C LEU A 122 -8.00 -16.74 -4.89
N PHE A 123 -8.62 -17.00 -6.04
CA PHE A 123 -10.08 -17.01 -6.18
C PHE A 123 -10.71 -18.10 -5.30
N THR A 124 -10.08 -19.27 -5.23
CA THR A 124 -10.51 -20.35 -4.35
C THR A 124 -10.48 -19.92 -2.88
N VAL A 125 -9.41 -19.25 -2.43
CA VAL A 125 -9.32 -18.74 -1.06
C VAL A 125 -10.35 -17.62 -0.81
N LEU A 126 -10.48 -16.65 -1.72
CA LEU A 126 -11.43 -15.55 -1.63
C LEU A 126 -12.89 -16.03 -1.61
N SER A 127 -13.20 -17.12 -2.31
CA SER A 127 -14.54 -17.72 -2.32
C SER A 127 -15.03 -18.11 -0.93
N ARG A 128 -14.11 -18.40 0.00
CA ARG A 128 -14.44 -18.76 1.39
C ARG A 128 -15.09 -17.64 2.18
N PHE A 129 -14.98 -16.39 1.73
CA PHE A 129 -15.59 -15.24 2.37
C PHE A 129 -16.93 -14.83 1.75
N LEU A 130 -17.41 -15.52 0.70
CA LEU A 130 -18.65 -15.16 0.01
C LEU A 130 -19.90 -15.21 0.90
N ASP A 131 -19.89 -16.03 1.95
CA ASP A 131 -20.96 -16.13 2.94
C ASP A 131 -21.10 -14.85 3.80
N HIS A 132 -20.04 -14.02 3.87
CA HIS A 132 -20.11 -12.75 4.58
C HIS A 132 -20.77 -11.68 3.72
N LYS A 133 -21.92 -11.17 4.20
CA LYS A 133 -22.68 -10.08 3.57
C LYS A 133 -21.85 -8.82 3.26
N LYS A 134 -20.75 -8.57 4.00
CA LYS A 134 -19.89 -7.40 3.83
C LYS A 134 -18.62 -7.67 3.00
N PHE A 135 -18.41 -8.89 2.52
CA PHE A 135 -17.15 -9.26 1.84
C PHE A 135 -16.90 -8.46 0.57
N ILE A 136 -17.91 -8.36 -0.31
CA ILE A 136 -17.77 -7.55 -1.54
C ILE A 136 -17.55 -6.07 -1.20
N SER A 137 -18.24 -5.55 -0.18
CA SER A 137 -18.02 -4.19 0.32
C SER A 137 -16.59 -3.97 0.83
N LEU A 138 -15.96 -4.98 1.44
CA LEU A 138 -14.56 -4.94 1.88
C LEU A 138 -13.61 -4.89 0.68
N LEU A 139 -13.81 -5.75 -0.32
CA LEU A 139 -13.00 -5.73 -1.55
C LEU A 139 -13.13 -4.39 -2.28
N MET A 140 -14.35 -3.87 -2.41
CA MET A 140 -14.58 -2.54 -2.98
C MET A 140 -13.90 -1.43 -2.16
N HIS A 141 -13.86 -1.57 -0.84
CA HIS A 141 -13.12 -0.63 0.02
C HIS A 141 -11.62 -0.64 -0.26
N MET A 142 -11.01 -1.83 -0.44
CA MET A 142 -9.61 -2.01 -0.79
C MET A 142 -9.27 -1.43 -2.18
N LEU A 143 -10.26 -1.42 -3.10
CA LEU A 143 -10.09 -0.85 -4.44
C LEU A 143 -10.28 0.66 -4.54
N ARG A 144 -10.74 1.35 -3.48
CA ARG A 144 -10.94 2.81 -3.53
C ARG A 144 -9.63 3.52 -3.84
N SER A 145 -9.67 4.43 -4.81
CA SER A 145 -8.56 5.34 -5.11
C SER A 145 -8.31 6.24 -3.92
N ARG A 146 -7.04 6.40 -3.53
CA ARG A 146 -6.67 7.30 -2.43
C ARG A 146 -6.58 8.72 -2.97
N ILE A 147 -7.01 9.68 -2.15
CA ILE A 147 -6.83 11.10 -2.48
C ILE A 147 -5.35 11.46 -2.50
N SER A 148 -4.55 10.84 -1.64
CA SER A 148 -3.09 10.95 -1.65
C SER A 148 -2.47 10.55 -2.99
N ASP A 149 -2.96 9.51 -3.65
CA ASP A 149 -2.48 9.13 -4.99
C ASP A 149 -2.81 10.23 -6.01
N SER A 150 -4.02 10.77 -6.00
CA SER A 150 -4.40 11.88 -6.89
C SER A 150 -3.56 13.13 -6.62
N VAL A 151 -3.31 13.47 -5.36
CA VAL A 151 -2.42 14.57 -4.97
C VAL A 151 -0.99 14.31 -5.46
N TYR A 152 -0.47 13.10 -5.30
CA TYR A 152 0.84 12.70 -5.77
C TYR A 152 0.97 12.88 -7.28
N HIS A 153 0.00 12.39 -8.06
CA HIS A 153 -0.01 12.53 -9.52
C HIS A 153 -0.12 13.99 -9.98
N ILE A 154 -0.93 14.81 -9.32
CA ILE A 154 -1.01 16.26 -9.62
C ILE A 154 0.35 16.92 -9.42
N ILE A 155 1.00 16.67 -8.28
CA ILE A 155 2.31 17.28 -7.99
C ILE A 155 3.37 16.75 -8.96
N GLN A 156 3.37 15.45 -9.25
CA GLN A 156 4.35 14.84 -10.15
C GLN A 156 4.21 15.31 -11.59
N SER A 157 2.99 15.67 -12.04
CA SER A 157 2.76 16.17 -13.40
C SER A 157 3.55 17.44 -13.72
N ASP A 158 3.87 18.24 -12.70
CA ASP A 158 4.72 19.42 -12.81
C ASP A 158 5.44 19.66 -11.47
N ILE A 159 6.57 18.97 -11.27
CA ILE A 159 7.31 19.02 -10.01
C ILE A 159 7.95 20.40 -9.74
N HIS A 160 8.10 21.23 -10.77
CA HIS A 160 8.78 22.52 -10.71
C HIS A 160 7.86 23.66 -10.31
N LYS A 161 6.55 23.48 -10.49
CA LYS A 161 5.55 24.45 -10.04
C LYS A 161 5.56 24.64 -8.52
N ASP A 162 5.32 25.87 -8.08
CA ASP A 162 5.15 26.21 -6.67
C ASP A 162 3.79 25.75 -6.15
N TRP A 163 3.68 24.43 -5.94
CA TRP A 163 2.47 23.83 -5.40
C TRP A 163 2.24 24.29 -3.97
N ASN A 164 0.97 24.53 -3.67
CA ASN A 164 0.47 24.68 -2.32
C ASN A 164 -0.84 23.89 -2.15
N LEU A 165 -1.27 23.71 -0.90
CA LEU A 165 -2.49 22.95 -0.59
C LEU A 165 -3.73 23.50 -1.34
N SER A 166 -3.82 24.82 -1.52
CA SER A 166 -4.94 25.46 -2.20
C SER A 166 -4.96 25.12 -3.69
N ALA A 167 -3.81 25.23 -4.37
CA ALA A 167 -3.68 24.90 -5.79
C ALA A 167 -4.05 23.44 -6.07
N VAL A 168 -3.56 22.50 -5.25
CA VAL A 168 -3.91 21.08 -5.40
C VAL A 168 -5.38 20.81 -5.09
N ALA A 169 -5.95 21.46 -4.07
CA ALA A 169 -7.36 21.32 -3.74
C ALA A 169 -8.26 21.78 -4.90
N SER A 170 -7.91 22.91 -5.54
CA SER A 170 -8.61 23.40 -6.73
C SER A 170 -8.57 22.41 -7.90
N CYS A 171 -7.42 21.77 -8.16
CA CYS A 171 -7.30 20.73 -9.20
C CYS A 171 -8.20 19.51 -8.93
N LEU A 172 -8.55 19.25 -7.67
CA LEU A 172 -9.43 18.15 -7.25
C LEU A 172 -10.90 18.59 -7.05
N CYS A 173 -11.23 19.85 -7.33
CA CYS A 173 -12.54 20.45 -7.02
C CYS A 173 -12.93 20.30 -5.54
N LEU A 174 -11.96 20.43 -4.61
CA LEU A 174 -12.16 20.35 -3.17
C LEU A 174 -11.81 21.68 -2.50
N SER A 175 -12.39 21.93 -1.33
CA SER A 175 -11.85 22.98 -0.45
C SER A 175 -10.53 22.53 0.20
N PRO A 176 -9.62 23.45 0.54
CA PRO A 176 -8.35 23.10 1.20
C PRO A 176 -8.56 22.38 2.55
N SER A 177 -9.60 22.77 3.29
CA SER A 177 -9.97 22.14 4.57
C SER A 177 -10.44 20.70 4.38
N LEU A 178 -11.23 20.43 3.33
CA LEU A 178 -11.68 19.08 3.00
C LEU A 178 -10.51 18.22 2.53
N LEU A 179 -9.62 18.74 1.69
CA LEU A 179 -8.42 18.02 1.25
C LEU A 179 -7.54 17.64 2.46
N LYS A 180 -7.26 18.60 3.35
CA LYS A 180 -6.49 18.34 4.58
C LYS A 180 -7.14 17.25 5.44
N LYS A 181 -8.47 17.28 5.59
CA LYS A 181 -9.23 16.25 6.31
C LYS A 181 -9.11 14.88 5.64
N LYS A 182 -9.23 14.82 4.30
CA LYS A 182 -9.11 13.55 3.55
C LYS A 182 -7.71 12.96 3.66
N LEU A 183 -6.65 13.76 3.50
CA LEU A 183 -5.26 13.31 3.64
C LEU A 183 -4.97 12.83 5.06
N LYS A 184 -5.44 13.55 6.08
CA LYS A 184 -5.31 13.13 7.49
C LYS A 184 -5.95 11.76 7.74
N ASN A 185 -7.10 11.49 7.12
CA ASN A 185 -7.75 10.18 7.22
C ASN A 185 -6.98 9.05 6.52
N GLU A 186 -6.11 9.39 5.57
CA GLU A 186 -5.18 8.47 4.91
C GLU A 186 -3.82 8.43 5.62
N ASN A 187 -3.74 8.90 6.87
CA ASN A 187 -2.52 8.97 7.68
C ASN A 187 -1.36 9.72 7.00
N THR A 188 -1.69 10.72 6.19
CA THR A 188 -0.71 11.53 5.47
C THR A 188 -1.09 13.01 5.47
N SER A 189 -0.26 13.84 4.86
CA SER A 189 -0.44 15.27 4.73
C SER A 189 0.13 15.75 3.41
N TYR A 190 -0.33 16.92 2.99
CA TYR A 190 0.20 17.58 1.79
C TYR A 190 1.72 17.73 1.85
N SER A 191 2.27 18.18 2.99
CA SER A 191 3.71 18.37 3.18
C SER A 191 4.50 17.07 3.06
N GLN A 192 3.97 15.95 3.58
CA GLN A 192 4.59 14.64 3.41
C GLN A 192 4.58 14.18 1.96
N ILE A 193 3.48 14.39 1.23
CA ILE A 193 3.37 13.98 -0.18
C ILE A 193 4.31 14.80 -1.06
N ILE A 194 4.31 16.13 -0.96
CA ILE A 194 5.22 16.96 -1.77
C ILE A 194 6.68 16.67 -1.47
N THR A 195 7.03 16.43 -0.21
CA THR A 195 8.40 16.03 0.18
C THR A 195 8.77 14.70 -0.47
N THR A 196 7.86 13.72 -0.44
CA THR A 196 8.05 12.43 -1.10
C THR A 196 8.26 12.58 -2.62
N CYS A 197 7.45 13.41 -3.29
CA CYS A 197 7.61 13.69 -4.72
C CYS A 197 8.99 14.29 -5.02
N ARG A 198 9.38 15.33 -4.26
CA ARG A 198 10.65 16.04 -4.45
C ARG A 198 11.87 15.14 -4.17
N MET A 199 11.82 14.32 -3.12
CA MET A 199 12.91 13.40 -2.77
C MET A 199 13.08 12.27 -3.80
N ARG A 200 11.98 11.75 -4.35
CA ARG A 200 12.05 10.76 -5.44
C ARG A 200 12.61 11.38 -6.72
N TYR A 201 12.17 12.59 -7.06
CA TYR A 201 12.73 13.33 -8.20
C TYR A 201 14.22 13.64 -7.99
N ALA A 202 14.63 14.02 -6.78
CA ALA A 202 16.02 14.29 -6.43
C ALA A 202 16.93 13.08 -6.71
N VAL A 203 16.53 11.88 -6.30
CA VAL A 203 17.28 10.66 -6.58
C VAL A 203 17.47 10.46 -8.08
N ASN A 204 16.40 10.60 -8.86
CA ASN A 204 16.49 10.48 -10.32
C ASN A 204 17.48 11.50 -10.90
N GLN A 205 17.48 12.74 -10.40
CA GLN A 205 18.41 13.78 -10.87
C GLN A 205 19.86 13.59 -10.40
N LEU A 206 20.07 13.04 -9.20
CA LEU A 206 21.39 12.77 -8.63
C LEU A 206 22.10 11.62 -9.35
N LEU A 207 21.34 10.64 -9.84
CA LEU A 207 21.88 9.48 -10.56
C LEU A 207 22.13 9.76 -12.05
N MET A 208 21.62 10.89 -12.58
CA MET A 208 21.96 11.36 -13.91
C MET A 208 23.29 12.13 -13.87
N ASP A 209 24.20 11.83 -14.80
CA ASP A 209 25.47 12.53 -14.87
C ASP A 209 25.30 14.01 -15.25
N GLY A 210 26.16 14.86 -14.66
CA GLY A 210 26.29 16.27 -15.05
C GLY A 210 25.60 17.30 -14.14
N LYS A 211 24.96 16.90 -13.03
CA LYS A 211 24.33 17.84 -12.08
C LYS A 211 24.98 17.81 -10.71
N ASN A 212 25.26 18.99 -10.16
CA ASN A 212 25.74 19.12 -8.78
C ASN A 212 24.56 19.18 -7.78
N ILE A 213 24.84 18.97 -6.49
CA ILE A 213 23.82 18.91 -5.43
C ILE A 213 23.01 20.21 -5.33
N SER A 214 23.63 21.37 -5.59
CA SER A 214 22.94 22.67 -5.55
C SER A 214 21.93 22.80 -6.71
N GLN A 215 22.32 22.40 -7.91
CA GLN A 215 21.43 22.35 -9.08
C GLN A 215 20.26 21.38 -8.84
N VAL A 216 20.53 20.19 -8.29
CA VAL A 216 19.46 19.24 -7.97
C VAL A 216 18.50 19.81 -6.93
N SER A 217 19.01 20.46 -5.88
CA SER A 217 18.18 21.15 -4.88
C SER A 217 17.21 22.14 -5.52
N GLN A 218 17.70 22.98 -6.43
CA GLN A 218 16.88 23.96 -7.14
C GLN A 218 15.84 23.30 -8.05
N LEU A 219 16.24 22.27 -8.81
CA LEU A 219 15.33 21.51 -9.66
C LEU A 219 14.21 20.82 -8.87
N CYS A 220 14.49 20.43 -7.62
CA CYS A 220 13.50 19.84 -6.72
C CYS A 220 12.58 20.91 -6.06
N GLY A 221 12.76 22.20 -6.35
CA GLY A 221 11.94 23.28 -5.78
C GLY A 221 12.33 23.67 -4.34
N TYR A 222 13.60 23.49 -3.96
CA TYR A 222 14.15 23.97 -2.69
C TYR A 222 15.01 25.22 -2.89
N ASN A 223 14.70 26.27 -2.14
CA ASN A 223 15.43 27.54 -2.16
C ASN A 223 16.78 27.48 -1.42
N SER A 224 16.98 26.47 -0.57
CA SER A 224 18.20 26.29 0.23
C SER A 224 18.76 24.89 0.04
N THR A 225 19.98 24.80 -0.47
CA THR A 225 20.70 23.54 -0.62
C THR A 225 20.94 22.86 0.74
N SER A 226 21.21 23.63 1.80
CA SER A 226 21.39 23.08 3.15
C SER A 226 20.11 22.43 3.68
N TYR A 227 18.96 23.07 3.47
CA TYR A 227 17.67 22.51 3.86
C TYR A 227 17.31 21.28 3.02
N PHE A 228 17.60 21.31 1.71
CA PHE A 228 17.47 20.12 0.87
C PHE A 228 18.31 18.95 1.40
N ILE A 229 19.57 19.18 1.76
CA ILE A 229 20.45 18.13 2.30
C ILE A 229 19.89 17.58 3.62
N SER A 230 19.38 18.42 4.52
CA SER A 230 18.80 17.95 5.79
C SER A 230 17.56 17.09 5.56
N VAL A 231 16.64 17.53 4.68
CA VAL A 231 15.43 16.77 4.34
C VAL A 231 15.79 15.46 3.63
N PHE A 232 16.77 15.48 2.71
CA PHE A 232 17.23 14.27 2.02
C PHE A 232 17.83 13.26 3.01
N LYS A 233 18.63 13.73 3.96
CA LYS A 233 19.22 12.89 5.01
C LYS A 233 18.17 12.31 5.93
N GLU A 234 17.16 13.08 6.31
CA GLU A 234 16.02 12.58 7.10
C GLU A 234 15.23 11.52 6.34
N PHE A 235 15.03 11.72 5.03
CA PHE A 235 14.22 10.83 4.19
C PHE A 235 14.92 9.53 3.82
N TYR A 236 16.20 9.57 3.43
CA TYR A 236 16.97 8.41 2.95
C TYR A 236 17.99 7.88 3.97
N GLY A 237 18.13 8.50 5.14
CA GLY A 237 19.09 8.11 6.18
C GLY A 237 20.55 8.51 5.89
N MET A 238 20.84 9.10 4.73
CA MET A 238 22.20 9.49 4.31
C MET A 238 22.19 10.77 3.48
N THR A 239 23.35 11.41 3.32
CA THR A 239 23.45 12.65 2.52
C THR A 239 23.35 12.37 1.02
N PRO A 240 22.93 13.36 0.20
CA PRO A 240 22.88 13.20 -1.26
C PRO A 240 24.22 12.74 -1.88
N LEU A 241 25.34 13.29 -1.38
CA LEU A 241 26.68 12.94 -1.87
C LEU A 241 27.00 11.46 -1.63
N HIS A 242 26.71 10.98 -0.41
CA HIS A 242 26.97 9.59 -0.04
C HIS A 242 26.07 8.61 -0.80
N TYR A 243 24.82 9.02 -1.06
CA TYR A 243 23.88 8.26 -1.87
C TYR A 243 24.43 8.02 -3.30
N VAL A 244 24.97 9.07 -3.94
CA VAL A 244 25.54 8.97 -5.29
C VAL A 244 26.79 8.09 -5.33
N SER A 245 27.71 8.24 -4.37
CA SER A 245 28.93 7.42 -4.34
C SER A 245 28.61 5.92 -4.21
N GLN A 246 27.69 5.57 -3.30
CA GLN A 246 27.28 4.17 -3.09
C GLN A 246 26.64 3.54 -4.33
N HIS A 247 25.82 4.30 -5.07
CA HIS A 247 25.18 3.80 -6.29
C HIS A 247 26.14 3.66 -7.48
N ARG A 248 27.15 4.54 -7.59
CA ARG A 248 28.18 4.44 -8.64
C ARG A 248 29.13 3.26 -8.41
N GLU A 249 29.55 3.02 -7.18
CA GLU A 249 30.39 1.86 -6.83
C GLU A 249 29.69 0.52 -7.15
N ARG A 250 28.38 0.42 -6.91
CA ARG A 250 27.58 -0.76 -7.26
C ARG A 250 27.34 -0.95 -8.75
N SER A 251 27.42 0.11 -9.55
CA SER A 251 27.22 0.02 -11.00
C SER A 251 28.51 -0.30 -11.75
N ALA A 252 29.67 -0.20 -11.08
CA ALA A 252 30.99 -0.49 -11.63
C ALA A 252 31.52 -1.88 -11.24
N ALA A 253 30.81 -2.60 -10.37
CA ALA A 253 31.10 -3.96 -9.93
C ALA A 253 30.14 -4.96 -10.59
#